data_AF-A0A7S0T4A8-F1
#
_entry.id   AF-A0A7S0T4A8-F1
#
_cell.length_a   1.000
_cell.length_b   1.000
_cell.length_c   1.000
_cell.angle_alpha   90.00
_cell.angle_beta   90.00
_cell.angle_gamma   90.00
#
_symmetry.space_group_name_H-M   'P 1'
#
loop_
_entity.id
_entity.type
_entity.pdbx_description
1 polymer ?
#
loop_
_entity_poly.entity_id
_entity_poly.type
_entity_poly.pdbx_seq_one_letter_code
_entity_poly.pdbx_strand_id
1 'polypeptide(L)'
;GTVAFSAGLHGWAFTLTRFARMYAAKFGTDVNKMTERLWGDNFFNRSEKKWTKSAARGERAFNELIIKPISKIIDLAMADNVPALQKLLKSLQIELKADEQELRGKALMKRVLQK
;
A
#
# COMPACT_ATOMS: atom_id res chain seq x y z
N GLY A 1 1.42 -1.47 16.61
CA GLY A 1 1.53 0.00 16.56
C GLY A 1 0.36 0.61 17.28
N THR A 2 0.54 1.79 17.87
CA THR A 2 -0.50 2.54 18.60
C THR A 2 -1.32 3.48 17.70
N VAL A 3 -0.88 3.68 16.46
CA VAL A 3 -1.51 4.58 15.47
C VAL A 3 -2.17 3.78 14.35
N ALA A 4 -3.36 4.22 13.93
CA ALA A 4 -4.09 3.73 12.76
C ALA A 4 -4.42 4.89 11.82
N PHE A 5 -4.44 4.61 10.52
CA PHE A 5 -4.87 5.52 9.47
C PHE A 5 -6.20 5.02 8.93
N SER A 6 -7.17 5.91 8.75
CA SER A 6 -8.51 5.50 8.32
C SER A 6 -9.17 6.56 7.44
N ALA A 7 -10.01 6.10 6.52
CA ALA A 7 -10.95 6.96 5.81
C ALA A 7 -12.38 6.53 6.17
N GLY A 8 -12.95 7.18 7.19
CA GLY A 8 -14.27 6.82 7.75
C GLY A 8 -15.40 6.84 6.70
N LEU A 9 -15.40 7.82 5.79
CA LEU A 9 -16.38 7.92 4.70
C LEU A 9 -16.40 6.69 3.77
N HIS A 10 -15.23 6.05 3.62
CA HIS A 10 -15.05 4.89 2.75
C HIS A 10 -14.97 3.57 3.51
N GLY A 11 -14.97 3.61 4.85
CA GLY A 11 -15.06 2.44 5.71
C GLY A 11 -13.82 1.54 5.64
N TRP A 12 -12.63 2.11 5.52
CA TRP A 12 -11.37 1.36 5.59
C TRP A 12 -10.39 2.01 6.55
N ALA A 13 -9.55 1.16 7.15
CA ALA A 13 -8.48 1.57 8.05
C ALA A 13 -7.31 0.59 7.94
N PHE A 14 -6.10 1.09 8.19
CA PHE A 14 -4.90 0.28 8.24
C PHE A 14 -3.95 0.75 9.34
N THR A 15 -3.10 -0.17 9.77
CA THR A 15 -1.93 0.14 10.59
C THR A 15 -0.67 -0.16 9.78
N LEU A 16 0.46 0.43 10.18
CA LEU A 16 1.75 0.16 9.55
C LEU A 16 2.11 -1.32 9.55
N THR A 17 1.71 -2.06 10.60
CA THR A 17 1.97 -3.49 10.74
C THR A 17 1.41 -4.30 9.57
N ARG A 18 0.27 -3.89 8.99
CA ARG A 18 -0.35 -4.59 7.85
C ARG A 18 0.56 -4.51 6.62
N PHE A 19 1.00 -3.30 6.28
CA PHE A 19 1.95 -3.07 5.18
C PHE A 19 3.32 -3.69 5.48
N ALA A 20 3.76 -3.64 6.73
CA ALA A 20 5.03 -4.22 7.14
C ALA A 20 5.08 -5.73 6.90
N ARG A 21 4.01 -6.49 7.20
CA ARG A 21 3.96 -7.94 6.90
C ARG A 21 4.08 -8.23 5.41
N MET A 22 3.33 -7.49 4.59
CA MET A 22 3.35 -7.62 3.13
C MET A 22 4.74 -7.31 2.55
N TYR A 23 5.37 -6.22 2.99
CA TYR A 23 6.70 -5.85 2.52
C TYR A 23 7.81 -6.73 3.12
N ALA A 24 7.68 -7.17 4.36
CA ALA A 24 8.59 -8.12 5.01
C ALA A 24 8.68 -9.42 4.22
N ALA A 25 7.53 -9.99 3.84
CA ALA A 25 7.48 -11.20 3.00
C ALA A 25 8.13 -10.98 1.63
N LYS A 26 7.93 -9.81 1.02
CA LYS A 26 8.48 -9.46 -0.30
C LYS A 26 9.99 -9.19 -0.30
N PHE A 27 10.49 -8.55 0.76
CA PHE A 27 11.90 -8.16 0.90
C PHE A 27 12.73 -9.18 1.69
N GLY A 28 12.11 -10.22 2.25
CA GLY A 28 12.80 -11.21 3.09
C GLY A 28 13.37 -10.60 4.37
N THR A 29 12.61 -9.72 5.04
CA THR A 29 13.05 -9.02 6.25
C THR A 29 12.05 -9.23 7.38
N ASP A 30 12.50 -9.00 8.62
CA ASP A 30 11.63 -9.05 9.79
C ASP A 30 10.52 -7.97 9.78
N VAL A 31 9.33 -8.33 10.25
CA VAL A 31 8.15 -7.45 10.26
C VAL A 31 8.35 -6.23 11.17
N ASN A 32 9.00 -6.39 12.33
CA ASN A 32 9.22 -5.29 13.26
C ASN A 32 10.21 -4.29 12.66
N LYS A 33 11.32 -4.78 12.11
CA LYS A 33 12.29 -3.94 11.38
C LYS A 33 11.65 -3.21 10.19
N MET A 34 10.76 -3.87 9.46
CA MET A 34 10.02 -3.22 8.37
C MET A 34 9.05 -2.14 8.89
N THR A 35 8.34 -2.42 9.99
CA THR A 35 7.40 -1.48 10.60
C THR A 35 8.10 -0.17 11.01
N GLU A 36 9.27 -0.28 11.64
CA GLU A 36 10.10 0.89 12.03
C GLU A 36 10.56 1.71 10.82
N ARG A 37 10.92 1.03 9.72
CA ARG A 37 11.39 1.66 8.48
C ARG A 37 10.28 2.35 7.69
N LEU A 38 9.03 1.91 7.83
CA LEU A 38 7.88 2.48 7.12
C LEU A 38 7.39 3.81 7.70
N TRP A 39 7.94 4.28 8.83
CA TRP A 39 7.55 5.53 9.47
C TRP A 39 8.76 6.40 9.83
N GLY A 40 8.52 7.69 10.09
CA GLY A 40 9.55 8.67 10.47
C GLY A 40 10.40 9.16 9.29
N ASP A 41 11.62 9.63 9.60
CA ASP A 41 12.62 10.09 8.63
C ASP A 41 13.38 8.92 7.98
N ASN A 42 12.63 7.96 7.46
CA ASN A 42 13.15 6.86 6.67
C ASN A 42 12.77 7.07 5.21
N PHE A 43 13.71 6.79 4.31
CA PHE A 43 13.58 6.98 2.87
C PHE A 43 14.00 5.68 2.19
N PHE A 44 13.24 5.26 1.16
CA PHE A 44 13.52 4.03 0.43
C PHE A 44 13.80 4.34 -1.04
N ASN A 45 15.02 4.05 -1.49
CA ASN A 45 15.37 4.16 -2.90
C ASN A 45 14.99 2.86 -3.62
N ARG A 46 13.99 2.92 -4.49
CA ARG A 46 13.47 1.76 -5.23
C ARG A 46 14.46 1.22 -6.27
N SER A 47 15.29 2.08 -6.85
CA SER A 47 16.31 1.72 -7.84
C SER A 47 17.45 0.94 -7.20
N GLU A 48 17.94 1.43 -6.06
CA GLU A 48 19.04 0.78 -5.33
C GLU A 48 18.57 -0.30 -4.34
N LYS A 49 17.25 -0.36 -4.05
CA LYS A 49 16.64 -1.14 -2.96
C LYS A 49 17.28 -0.88 -1.60
N LYS A 50 17.74 0.35 -1.37
CA LYS A 50 18.44 0.77 -0.15
C LYS A 50 17.60 1.72 0.70
N TRP A 51 17.77 1.58 2.00
CA TRP A 51 17.20 2.48 2.99
C TRP A 51 18.20 3.58 3.34
N THR A 52 17.73 4.81 3.48
CA THR A 52 18.53 5.95 3.94
C THR A 52 17.73 6.79 4.92
N LYS A 53 18.43 7.51 5.79
CA LYS A 53 17.85 8.51 6.70
C LYS A 53 18.03 9.94 6.17
N SER A 54 18.73 10.09 5.05
CA SER A 54 18.94 11.39 4.42
C SER A 54 17.82 11.69 3.43
N ALA A 55 17.17 12.85 3.60
CA ALA A 55 16.16 13.37 2.69
C ALA A 55 16.69 13.71 1.30
N ALA A 56 18.03 13.78 1.12
CA ALA A 56 18.67 14.17 -0.13
C ALA A 56 18.39 13.23 -1.32
N ARG A 57 17.84 12.02 -1.07
CA ARG A 57 17.64 10.99 -2.10
C ARG A 57 16.18 10.55 -2.32
N GLY A 58 15.19 11.31 -1.85
CA GLY A 58 13.80 11.08 -2.29
C GLY A 58 12.72 11.34 -1.24
N GLU A 59 11.54 10.77 -1.50
CA GLU A 59 10.37 10.86 -0.62
C GLU A 59 10.45 9.89 0.58
N ARG A 60 9.74 10.26 1.65
CA ARG A 60 9.58 9.40 2.83
C ARG A 60 9.07 8.02 2.42
N ALA A 61 9.57 6.98 3.06
CA ALA A 61 9.18 5.61 2.81
C ALA A 61 7.67 5.39 2.96
N PHE A 62 7.04 6.08 3.91
CA PHE A 62 5.58 6.08 4.05
C PHE A 62 4.87 6.57 2.78
N ASN A 63 5.34 7.67 2.17
CA ASN A 63 4.73 8.20 0.95
C ASN A 63 4.96 7.26 -0.23
N GLU A 64 6.18 6.76 -0.39
CA GLU A 64 6.55 5.92 -1.53
C GLU A 64 5.95 4.51 -1.47
N LEU A 65 5.94 3.89 -0.29
CA LEU A 65 5.53 2.50 -0.10
C LEU A 65 4.09 2.33 0.39
N ILE A 66 3.43 3.38 0.90
CA ILE A 66 2.05 3.25 1.40
C ILE A 66 1.12 4.19 0.63
N ILE A 67 1.38 5.50 0.65
CA ILE A 67 0.45 6.47 0.06
C ILE A 67 0.38 6.36 -1.48
N LYS A 68 1.52 6.25 -2.18
CA LYS A 68 1.53 6.13 -3.64
C LYS A 68 0.78 4.88 -4.13
N PRO A 69 0.99 3.68 -3.56
CA PRO A 69 0.17 2.52 -3.90
C PRO A 69 -1.32 2.71 -3.63
N ILE A 70 -1.71 3.30 -2.49
CA ILE A 70 -3.11 3.56 -2.15
C ILE A 70 -3.75 4.54 -3.15
N SER A 71 -3.08 5.65 -3.46
CA SER A 71 -3.53 6.63 -4.44
C SER A 71 -3.75 5.95 -5.80
N LYS A 72 -2.76 5.16 -6.24
CA LYS A 72 -2.84 4.46 -7.51
C LYS A 72 -3.99 3.43 -7.55
N ILE A 73 -4.28 2.75 -6.45
CA ILE A 73 -5.45 1.86 -6.34
C ILE A 73 -6.74 2.66 -6.53
N ILE A 74 -6.86 3.82 -5.86
CA ILE A 74 -8.03 4.69 -5.95
C ILE A 74 -8.20 5.19 -7.39
N ASP A 75 -7.14 5.71 -8.00
CA ASP A 75 -7.18 6.25 -9.36
C ASP A 75 -7.58 5.17 -10.38
N LEU A 76 -6.98 3.98 -10.29
CA LEU A 76 -7.29 2.88 -11.20
C LEU A 76 -8.71 2.33 -11.01
N ALA A 77 -9.20 2.28 -9.76
CA ALA A 77 -10.56 1.85 -9.47
C ALA A 77 -11.60 2.88 -9.94
N MET A 78 -11.32 4.18 -9.77
CA MET A 78 -12.19 5.26 -10.22
C MET A 78 -12.19 5.45 -11.74
N ALA A 79 -11.10 5.09 -12.42
CA ALA A 79 -10.99 5.08 -13.88
C ALA A 79 -11.49 3.78 -14.53
N ASP A 80 -12.07 2.85 -13.75
CA ASP A 80 -12.52 1.52 -14.19
C ASP A 80 -11.45 0.69 -14.95
N ASN A 81 -10.17 0.95 -14.68
CA ASN A 81 -9.05 0.20 -15.27
C ASN A 81 -8.73 -1.06 -14.45
N VAL A 82 -9.68 -1.99 -14.47
CA VAL A 82 -9.61 -3.27 -13.74
C VAL A 82 -8.35 -4.09 -14.07
N PRO A 83 -7.90 -4.21 -15.34
CA PRO A 83 -6.69 -5.00 -15.65
C PRO A 83 -5.43 -4.45 -14.98
N ALA A 84 -5.23 -3.14 -15.01
CA ALA A 84 -4.08 -2.50 -14.35
C ALA A 84 -4.19 -2.59 -12.82
N LEU A 85 -5.39 -2.43 -12.28
CA LEU A 85 -5.67 -2.59 -10.85
C LEU A 85 -5.33 -4.01 -10.38
N GLN A 86 -5.80 -5.05 -11.08
CA GLN A 86 -5.50 -6.44 -10.74
C GLN A 86 -3.99 -6.74 -10.76
N LYS A 87 -3.27 -6.20 -11.75
CA LYS A 87 -1.80 -6.32 -11.81
C LYS A 87 -1.13 -5.69 -10.58
N LEU A 88 -1.61 -4.52 -10.15
CA LEU A 88 -1.10 -3.84 -8.95
C LEU A 88 -1.42 -4.65 -7.69
N LEU A 89 -2.65 -5.13 -7.54
CA LEU A 89 -3.10 -5.92 -6.38
C LEU A 89 -2.33 -7.24 -6.23
N LYS A 90 -2.07 -7.95 -7.33
CA LYS A 90 -1.19 -9.14 -7.32
C LYS A 90 0.20 -8.81 -6.80
N SER A 91 0.76 -7.65 -7.17
CA SER A 91 2.10 -7.23 -6.69
C SER A 91 2.16 -6.90 -5.20
N LEU A 92 0.99 -6.66 -4.60
CA LEU A 92 0.74 -6.40 -3.18
C LEU A 92 0.16 -7.64 -2.47
N GLN A 93 0.07 -8.80 -3.14
CA GLN A 93 -0.52 -10.03 -2.59
C GLN A 93 -1.96 -9.85 -2.10
N ILE A 94 -2.73 -8.99 -2.77
CA ILE A 94 -4.17 -8.80 -2.53
C ILE A 94 -4.92 -9.50 -3.66
N GLU A 95 -5.80 -10.43 -3.31
CA GLU A 95 -6.62 -11.17 -4.25
C GLU A 95 -8.08 -10.71 -4.19
N LEU A 96 -8.65 -10.42 -5.36
CA LEU A 96 -10.08 -10.15 -5.53
C LEU A 96 -10.78 -11.42 -5.97
N LYS A 97 -11.88 -11.75 -5.31
CA LYS A 97 -12.80 -12.81 -5.72
C LYS A 97 -13.55 -12.41 -6.99
N ALA A 98 -14.14 -13.37 -7.69
CA ALA A 98 -14.82 -13.13 -8.96
C ALA A 98 -15.94 -12.08 -8.85
N ASP A 99 -16.76 -12.16 -7.81
CA ASP A 99 -17.83 -11.20 -7.49
C ASP A 99 -17.30 -9.79 -7.22
N GLU A 100 -16.12 -9.68 -6.59
CA GLU A 100 -15.49 -8.39 -6.29
C GLU A 100 -14.88 -7.73 -7.54
N GLN A 101 -14.49 -8.53 -8.54
CA GLN A 101 -13.96 -8.05 -9.81
C GLN A 101 -15.04 -7.51 -10.74
N GLU A 102 -16.31 -7.82 -10.49
CA GLU A 102 -17.45 -7.27 -11.23
C GLU A 102 -17.85 -5.87 -10.74
N LEU A 103 -17.43 -5.49 -9.52
CA LEU A 103 -17.67 -4.15 -8.99
C LEU A 103 -16.97 -3.08 -9.84
N ARG A 104 -17.55 -1.88 -9.88
CA ARG A 104 -17.02 -0.73 -10.65
C ARG A 104 -16.98 0.54 -9.81
N GLY A 105 -16.16 1.50 -10.24
CA GLY A 105 -15.99 2.81 -9.62
C GLY A 105 -15.81 2.76 -8.11
N LYS A 106 -16.63 3.53 -7.39
CA LYS A 106 -16.53 3.69 -5.93
C LYS A 106 -16.74 2.39 -5.15
N ALA A 107 -17.57 1.46 -5.66
CA ALA A 107 -17.81 0.18 -4.99
C ALA A 107 -16.56 -0.72 -5.05
N LEU A 108 -15.90 -0.76 -6.21
CA LEU A 108 -14.64 -1.48 -6.41
C LEU A 108 -13.54 -0.91 -5.52
N MET A 109 -13.38 0.42 -5.52
CA MET A 109 -12.39 1.12 -4.69
C MET A 109 -12.57 0.76 -3.20
N LYS A 110 -13.80 0.85 -2.68
CA LYS A 110 -14.09 0.50 -1.28
C LYS A 110 -13.73 -0.95 -0.99
N ARG A 111 -14.16 -1.89 -1.84
CA ARG A 111 -13.95 -3.32 -1.62
C ARG A 111 -12.48 -3.70 -1.59
N VAL A 112 -11.68 -3.09 -2.47
CA VAL A 112 -10.24 -3.30 -2.54
C VAL A 112 -9.54 -2.79 -1.29
N LEU A 113 -9.86 -1.57 -0.83
CA LEU A 113 -9.22 -0.95 0.33
C LEU A 113 -9.64 -1.56 1.68
N GLN A 114 -10.76 -2.28 1.70
CA GLN A 114 -11.24 -3.02 2.88
C GLN A 114 -10.54 -4.37 3.10
N LYS A 115 -9.72 -4.83 2.15
CA LYS A 115 -8.97 -6.09 2.27
C LYS A 115 -7.62 -5.92 2.94
#